data_AF-A2FKI1-F1
#
_entry.id   AF-A2FKI1-F1
#
_cell.length_a   1.000
_cell.length_b   1.000
_cell.length_c   1.000
_cell.angle_alpha   90.00
_cell.angle_beta   90.00
_cell.angle_gamma   90.00
#
_symmetry.space_group_name_H-M   'P 1'
#
loop_
_entity.id
_entity.type
_entity.pdbx_description
1 polymer ?
#
loop_
_entity_poly.entity_id
_entity_poly.type
_entity_poly.pdbx_seq_one_letter_code
_entity_poly.pdbx_strand_id
1 'polypeptide(L)'
;MTELINHPITGKYKKLSSGGKGKGKLKLMFSTQRVQDDTLDLDTVKTKLDEGKYETLEMWKADIDKVFNTSLPSHLDDKPNMREFRKGAVQYILEEKLRNLETADMNSWAEKIIKIRRKMQSLAEDPPVYVQKCIPSLCNIKSFNEMNVLTQHEIDCFIQASEKLYSEQHHRNMLNIIHDEEPNLEIKQDNVILDINRLRLTTIYKLIEYMKDALEKQGDHYPE
;
A
#
# COMPACT_ATOMS: atom_id res chain seq x y z
N MET A 1 -14.78 -5.54 -7.56
CA MET A 1 -16.06 -4.91 -7.98
C MET A 1 -16.50 -5.31 -9.39
N THR A 2 -15.64 -5.23 -10.41
CA THR A 2 -15.98 -5.56 -11.81
C THR A 2 -16.59 -6.95 -11.99
N GLU A 3 -16.03 -7.97 -11.32
CA GLU A 3 -16.57 -9.33 -11.36
C GLU A 3 -17.96 -9.43 -10.73
N LEU A 4 -18.20 -8.71 -9.62
CA LEU A 4 -19.49 -8.68 -8.96
C LEU A 4 -20.56 -8.02 -9.85
N ILE A 5 -20.21 -6.95 -10.59
CA ILE A 5 -21.14 -6.24 -11.49
C ILE A 5 -21.48 -7.06 -12.75
N ASN A 6 -20.52 -7.86 -13.23
CA ASN A 6 -20.70 -8.67 -14.42
C ASN A 6 -21.34 -10.04 -14.14
N HIS A 7 -21.63 -10.35 -12.88
CA HIS A 7 -22.26 -11.62 -12.52
C HIS A 7 -23.72 -11.68 -13.02
N PRO A 8 -24.18 -12.80 -13.61
CA PRO A 8 -25.54 -12.90 -14.15
C PRO A 8 -26.64 -12.60 -13.12
N ILE A 9 -26.39 -12.92 -11.85
CA ILE A 9 -27.33 -12.69 -10.74
C ILE A 9 -27.47 -11.19 -10.38
N THR A 10 -26.40 -10.41 -10.57
CA THR A 10 -26.35 -9.00 -10.17
C THR A 10 -26.75 -8.05 -11.31
N GLY A 11 -26.96 -8.55 -12.52
CA GLY A 11 -27.26 -7.72 -13.70
C GLY A 11 -28.47 -6.79 -13.54
N LYS A 12 -29.46 -7.19 -12.72
CA LYS A 12 -30.66 -6.38 -12.43
C LYS A 12 -30.41 -5.19 -11.49
N TYR A 13 -29.26 -5.18 -10.81
CA TYR A 13 -28.85 -4.16 -9.83
C TYR A 13 -27.89 -3.13 -10.42
N LYS A 14 -27.53 -3.29 -11.70
CA LYS A 14 -26.51 -2.48 -12.37
C LYS A 14 -26.96 -1.03 -12.59
N LYS A 15 -28.21 -0.84 -13.02
CA LYS A 15 -28.84 0.47 -13.09
C LYS A 15 -30.27 0.35 -12.64
N LEU A 16 -30.61 1.09 -11.59
CA LEU A 16 -32.00 1.47 -11.40
C LEU A 16 -32.37 2.26 -12.65
N SER A 17 -33.37 1.79 -13.40
CA SER A 17 -33.92 2.53 -14.53
C SER A 17 -34.37 3.88 -13.99
N SER A 18 -33.51 4.91 -14.12
CA SER A 18 -33.85 6.29 -13.82
C SER A 18 -35.15 6.55 -14.55
N GLY A 19 -36.23 6.73 -13.79
CA GLY A 19 -37.60 6.67 -14.29
C GLY A 19 -37.70 7.34 -15.64
N GLY A 20 -38.06 6.56 -16.67
CA GLY A 20 -38.39 7.10 -17.97
C GLY A 20 -39.36 8.25 -17.74
N LYS A 21 -38.98 9.44 -18.19
CA LYS A 21 -39.84 10.63 -18.17
C LYS A 21 -41.05 10.32 -19.05
N GLY A 22 -42.05 9.64 -18.48
CA GLY A 22 -43.36 9.47 -19.06
C GLY A 22 -44.00 10.83 -19.15
N LYS A 23 -43.93 11.43 -20.35
CA LYS A 23 -44.77 12.57 -20.72
C LYS A 23 -46.23 12.10 -20.65
N GLY A 24 -46.99 12.58 -19.66
CA GLY A 24 -48.44 12.35 -19.66
C GLY A 24 -49.14 12.48 -18.32
N LYS A 25 -49.44 13.72 -17.93
CA LYS A 25 -50.76 14.15 -17.47
C LYS A 25 -51.47 13.30 -16.39
N LEU A 26 -51.28 13.65 -15.11
CA LEU A 26 -52.37 14.13 -14.23
C LEU A 26 -51.75 14.62 -12.90
N LYS A 27 -51.92 15.90 -12.62
CA LYS A 27 -51.48 16.57 -11.40
C LYS A 27 -52.52 16.29 -10.31
N LEU A 28 -52.40 15.18 -9.60
CA LEU A 28 -53.14 14.93 -8.37
C LEU A 28 -52.39 15.64 -7.22
N MET A 29 -53.04 16.65 -6.61
CA MET A 29 -52.48 17.44 -5.50
C MET A 29 -52.61 16.69 -4.17
N PHE A 30 -51.74 15.71 -3.93
CA PHE A 30 -51.46 15.26 -2.58
C PHE A 30 -49.97 15.44 -2.32
N SER A 31 -49.64 16.33 -1.38
CA SER A 31 -48.28 16.49 -0.86
C SER A 31 -47.93 15.29 0.01
N THR A 32 -47.71 14.15 -0.63
CA THR A 32 -46.96 13.05 -0.01
C THR A 32 -45.51 13.52 0.03
N GLN A 33 -45.00 13.75 1.23
CA GLN A 33 -43.58 13.94 1.50
C GLN A 33 -42.84 12.83 0.72
N ARG A 34 -42.12 13.21 -0.35
CA ARG A 34 -41.29 12.25 -1.07
C ARG A 34 -40.26 11.77 -0.06
N VAL A 35 -40.46 10.56 0.45
CA VAL A 35 -39.37 9.77 1.00
C VAL A 35 -38.31 9.82 -0.09
N GLN A 36 -37.19 10.47 0.19
CA GLN A 36 -36.02 10.39 -0.66
C GLN A 36 -35.65 8.92 -0.64
N ASP A 37 -36.06 8.22 -1.69
CA ASP A 37 -35.67 6.83 -1.92
C ASP A 37 -34.14 6.87 -2.07
N ASP A 38 -33.44 6.55 -0.99
CA ASP A 38 -31.99 6.28 -0.94
C ASP A 38 -31.71 4.96 -1.67
N THR A 39 -32.22 4.84 -2.89
CA THR A 39 -32.00 3.69 -3.74
C THR A 39 -30.60 3.78 -4.30
N LEU A 40 -29.69 3.03 -3.67
CA LEU A 40 -28.32 2.85 -4.11
C LEU A 40 -28.28 1.77 -5.20
N ASP A 41 -27.48 1.97 -6.25
CA ASP A 41 -27.18 0.95 -7.25
C ASP A 41 -25.69 0.58 -7.27
N LEU A 42 -25.36 -0.54 -7.94
CA LEU A 42 -23.98 -1.04 -7.98
C LEU A 42 -23.03 -0.11 -8.73
N ASP A 43 -23.53 0.65 -9.72
CA ASP A 43 -22.74 1.65 -10.44
C ASP A 43 -22.36 2.83 -9.52
N THR A 44 -23.26 3.25 -8.63
CA THR A 44 -23.00 4.26 -7.60
C THR A 44 -21.97 3.75 -6.59
N VAL A 45 -22.13 2.52 -6.10
CA VAL A 45 -21.15 1.91 -5.20
C VAL A 45 -19.78 1.81 -5.85
N LYS A 46 -19.71 1.42 -7.12
CA LYS A 46 -18.47 1.40 -7.88
C LYS A 46 -17.83 2.79 -7.97
N THR A 47 -18.62 3.80 -8.31
CA THR A 47 -18.12 5.18 -8.42
C THR A 47 -17.57 5.68 -7.09
N LYS A 48 -18.28 5.45 -5.97
CA LYS A 48 -17.79 5.78 -4.63
C LYS A 48 -16.48 5.06 -4.29
N LEU A 49 -16.33 3.81 -4.72
CA LEU A 49 -15.10 3.03 -4.52
C LEU A 49 -13.93 3.61 -5.33
N ASP A 50 -14.16 3.95 -6.60
CA ASP A 50 -13.14 4.54 -7.48
C ASP A 50 -12.72 5.94 -6.99
N GLU A 51 -13.64 6.68 -6.36
CA GLU A 51 -13.39 7.99 -5.75
C GLU A 51 -12.74 7.91 -4.34
N GLY A 52 -12.50 6.71 -3.80
CA GLY A 52 -11.91 6.53 -2.47
C GLY A 52 -12.81 6.99 -1.31
N LYS A 53 -14.14 7.02 -1.50
CA LYS A 53 -15.11 7.47 -0.48
C LYS A 53 -15.35 6.49 0.66
N TYR A 54 -14.76 5.30 0.59
CA TYR A 54 -14.86 4.29 1.63
C TYR A 54 -13.58 4.27 2.45
N GLU A 55 -13.66 4.70 3.71
CA GLU A 55 -12.54 4.65 4.65
C GLU A 55 -12.27 3.22 5.11
N THR A 56 -13.33 2.40 5.20
CA THR A 56 -13.24 1.01 5.65
C THR A 56 -14.03 0.04 4.77
N LEU A 57 -13.67 -1.24 4.85
CA LEU A 57 -14.34 -2.32 4.13
C LEU A 57 -15.80 -2.48 4.59
N GLU A 58 -16.09 -2.21 5.86
CA GLU A 58 -17.40 -2.31 6.47
C GLU A 58 -18.37 -1.29 5.87
N MET A 59 -17.90 -0.06 5.62
CA MET A 59 -18.71 0.97 4.96
C MET A 59 -19.11 0.55 3.54
N TRP A 60 -18.17 -0.03 2.80
CA TRP A 60 -18.44 -0.55 1.46
C TRP A 60 -19.42 -1.73 1.51
N LYS A 61 -19.24 -2.69 2.43
CA LYS A 61 -20.16 -3.82 2.64
C LYS A 61 -21.58 -3.35 2.97
N ALA A 62 -21.73 -2.36 3.84
CA ALA A 62 -23.03 -1.81 4.22
C ALA A 62 -23.77 -1.19 3.02
N ASP A 63 -23.05 -0.47 2.15
CA ASP A 63 -23.63 0.09 0.93
C ASP A 63 -24.03 -1.01 -0.06
N ILE A 64 -23.20 -2.04 -0.23
CA ILE A 64 -23.55 -3.25 -1.01
C ILE A 64 -24.83 -3.89 -0.47
N ASP A 65 -24.92 -4.14 0.84
CA ASP A 65 -26.12 -4.72 1.47
C ASP A 65 -27.36 -3.83 1.25
N LYS A 66 -27.22 -2.51 1.31
CA LYS A 66 -28.31 -1.57 1.00
C LYS A 66 -28.78 -1.73 -0.44
N VAL A 67 -27.88 -1.85 -1.43
CA VAL A 67 -28.28 -2.12 -2.82
C VAL A 67 -29.18 -3.35 -2.84
N PHE A 68 -28.79 -4.45 -2.21
CA PHE A 68 -29.56 -5.69 -2.27
C PHE A 68 -30.86 -5.69 -1.43
N ASN A 69 -30.92 -4.91 -0.34
CA ASN A 69 -32.11 -4.81 0.50
C ASN A 69 -33.16 -3.83 -0.07
N THR A 70 -32.74 -2.76 -0.76
CA THR A 70 -33.61 -1.66 -1.20
C THR A 70 -34.06 -1.80 -2.66
N SER A 71 -33.25 -2.37 -3.55
CA SER A 71 -33.43 -2.22 -5.00
C SER A 71 -34.35 -3.25 -5.69
N LEU A 72 -34.98 -4.19 -4.97
CA LEU A 72 -36.03 -5.01 -5.60
C LEU A 72 -37.38 -4.31 -5.51
N PRO A 73 -37.90 -3.77 -6.63
CA PRO A 73 -39.24 -3.26 -6.62
C PRO A 73 -40.22 -4.42 -6.41
N SER A 74 -41.18 -4.21 -5.52
CA SER A 74 -42.14 -5.21 -5.03
C SER A 74 -42.90 -5.96 -6.12
N HIS A 75 -42.99 -5.41 -7.33
CA HIS A 75 -43.67 -6.03 -8.47
C HIS A 75 -42.84 -7.09 -9.22
N LEU A 76 -41.57 -7.30 -8.87
CA LEU A 76 -40.69 -8.34 -9.46
C LEU A 76 -40.48 -9.54 -8.53
N ASP A 77 -41.11 -9.53 -7.35
CA ASP A 77 -41.01 -10.55 -6.31
C ASP A 77 -42.35 -11.31 -6.22
N ASP A 78 -42.64 -12.16 -7.21
CA ASP A 78 -43.82 -13.04 -7.17
C ASP A 78 -43.71 -14.12 -6.06
N LYS A 79 -42.52 -14.29 -5.45
CA LYS A 79 -42.26 -15.29 -4.41
C LYS A 79 -41.29 -14.75 -3.34
N PRO A 80 -41.70 -14.65 -2.06
CA PRO A 80 -40.83 -14.14 -0.98
C PRO A 80 -39.51 -14.92 -0.87
N ASN A 81 -39.53 -16.22 -1.16
CA ASN A 81 -38.33 -17.08 -1.11
C ASN A 81 -37.26 -16.70 -2.15
N MET A 82 -37.63 -16.05 -3.25
CA MET A 82 -36.68 -15.70 -4.32
C MET A 82 -35.79 -14.51 -3.92
N ARG A 83 -36.32 -13.58 -3.11
CA ARG A 83 -35.58 -12.43 -2.57
C ARG A 83 -34.46 -12.89 -1.64
N GLU A 84 -34.80 -13.73 -0.67
CA GLU A 84 -33.85 -14.30 0.29
C GLU A 84 -32.80 -15.15 -0.41
N PHE A 85 -33.20 -15.96 -1.39
CA PHE A 85 -32.28 -16.75 -2.20
C PHE A 85 -31.26 -15.88 -2.95
N ARG A 86 -31.71 -14.80 -3.62
CA ARG A 86 -30.80 -13.87 -4.32
C ARG A 86 -29.84 -13.16 -3.37
N LYS A 87 -30.34 -12.73 -2.21
CA LYS A 87 -29.50 -12.12 -1.16
C LYS A 87 -28.42 -13.09 -0.71
N GLY A 88 -28.80 -14.33 -0.39
CA GLY A 88 -27.85 -15.39 -0.01
C GLY A 88 -26.84 -15.69 -1.11
N ALA A 89 -27.27 -15.79 -2.37
CA ALA A 89 -26.37 -16.04 -3.50
C ALA A 89 -25.35 -14.92 -3.71
N VAL A 90 -25.77 -13.67 -3.56
CA VAL A 90 -24.86 -12.52 -3.67
C VAL A 90 -23.89 -12.46 -2.50
N GLN A 91 -24.36 -12.66 -1.28
CA GLN A 91 -23.49 -12.71 -0.09
C GLN A 91 -22.47 -13.84 -0.22
N TYR A 92 -22.89 -15.01 -0.69
CA TYR A 92 -21.99 -16.13 -0.97
C TYR A 92 -20.90 -15.76 -1.98
N ILE A 93 -21.26 -15.17 -3.12
CA ILE A 93 -20.28 -14.73 -4.13
C ILE A 93 -19.33 -13.68 -3.56
N LEU A 94 -19.87 -12.73 -2.78
CA LEU A 94 -19.08 -11.68 -2.15
C LEU A 94 -18.06 -12.27 -1.18
N GLU A 95 -18.50 -13.16 -0.30
CA GLU A 95 -17.65 -13.86 0.66
C GLU A 95 -16.63 -14.75 -0.03
N GLU A 96 -17.01 -15.46 -1.09
CA GLU A 96 -16.07 -16.26 -1.89
C GLU A 96 -14.96 -15.38 -2.47
N LYS A 97 -15.30 -14.22 -3.01
CA LYS A 97 -14.33 -13.28 -3.58
C LYS A 97 -13.46 -12.61 -2.52
N LEU A 98 -14.04 -12.26 -1.37
CA LEU A 98 -13.28 -11.74 -0.23
C LEU A 98 -12.35 -12.80 0.34
N ARG A 99 -12.83 -14.03 0.48
CA ARG A 99 -12.02 -15.16 0.93
C ARG A 99 -10.87 -15.40 -0.03
N ASN A 100 -11.09 -15.36 -1.34
CA ASN A 100 -10.00 -15.45 -2.33
C ASN A 100 -9.01 -14.29 -2.28
N LEU A 101 -9.39 -13.12 -1.76
CA LEU A 101 -8.48 -11.99 -1.51
C LEU A 101 -7.72 -12.17 -0.19
N GLU A 102 -8.37 -12.69 0.85
CA GLU A 102 -7.77 -12.98 2.16
C GLU A 102 -6.85 -14.20 2.10
N THR A 103 -7.21 -15.22 1.32
CA THR A 103 -6.41 -16.43 1.05
C THR A 103 -5.46 -16.23 -0.13
N ALA A 104 -5.46 -15.06 -0.78
CA ALA A 104 -4.36 -14.70 -1.66
C ALA A 104 -3.11 -14.66 -0.80
N ASP A 105 -2.36 -15.76 -0.89
CA ASP A 105 -1.17 -16.02 -0.09
C ASP A 105 -0.33 -14.75 0.00
N MET A 106 0.12 -14.38 1.19
CA MET A 106 1.06 -13.28 1.37
C MET A 106 2.26 -13.45 0.43
N ASN A 107 2.64 -14.69 0.12
CA ASN A 107 3.64 -14.97 -0.92
C ASN A 107 3.19 -14.54 -2.32
N SER A 108 1.94 -14.78 -2.72
CA SER A 108 1.39 -14.30 -4.00
C SER A 108 1.37 -12.77 -4.08
N TRP A 109 1.05 -12.08 -2.98
CA TRP A 109 1.12 -10.62 -2.90
C TRP A 109 2.56 -10.11 -2.96
N ALA A 110 3.47 -10.72 -2.22
CA ALA A 110 4.90 -10.42 -2.27
C ALA A 110 5.47 -10.63 -3.68
N GLU A 111 5.12 -11.73 -4.35
CA GLU A 111 5.49 -12.00 -5.74
C GLU A 111 4.97 -10.93 -6.70
N LYS A 112 3.72 -10.47 -6.53
CA LYS A 112 3.16 -9.36 -7.32
C LYS A 112 3.92 -8.05 -7.09
N ILE A 113 4.23 -7.71 -5.84
CA ILE A 113 5.02 -6.52 -5.50
C ILE A 113 6.41 -6.61 -6.13
N ILE A 114 7.09 -7.75 -5.98
CA ILE A 114 8.40 -8.01 -6.60
C ILE A 114 8.31 -7.86 -8.13
N LYS A 115 7.26 -8.41 -8.75
CA LYS A 115 7.03 -8.30 -10.21
C LYS A 115 6.81 -6.85 -10.64
N ILE A 116 6.05 -6.06 -9.90
CA ILE A 116 5.85 -4.63 -10.18
C ILE A 116 7.17 -3.87 -10.02
N ARG A 117 7.91 -4.11 -8.92
CA ARG A 117 9.21 -3.50 -8.68
C ARG A 117 10.20 -3.80 -9.81
N ARG A 118 10.27 -5.05 -10.26
CA ARG A 118 11.11 -5.44 -11.42
C ARG A 118 10.70 -4.71 -12.70
N LYS A 119 9.40 -4.54 -12.95
CA LYS A 119 8.92 -3.78 -14.11
C LYS A 119 9.24 -2.28 -14.01
N MET A 120 9.11 -1.69 -12.83
CA MET A 120 9.51 -0.29 -12.62
C MET A 120 11.01 -0.11 -12.82
N GLN A 121 11.80 -1.05 -12.28
CA GLN A 121 13.25 -1.06 -12.48
C GLN A 121 13.62 -1.21 -13.96
N SER A 122 13.00 -2.16 -14.69
CA SER A 122 13.27 -2.33 -16.12
C SER A 122 12.90 -1.07 -16.93
N LEU A 123 11.81 -0.40 -16.57
CA LEU A 123 11.40 0.86 -17.21
C LEU A 123 12.29 2.04 -16.86
N ALA A 124 12.96 2.01 -15.70
CA ALA A 124 13.93 3.02 -15.30
C ALA A 124 15.29 2.81 -15.97
N GLU A 125 15.71 1.55 -16.12
CA GLU A 125 16.97 1.15 -16.78
C GLU A 125 16.89 1.32 -18.31
N ASP A 126 15.77 0.90 -18.92
CA ASP A 126 15.52 1.02 -20.36
C ASP A 126 14.14 1.66 -20.61
N PRO A 127 14.03 2.99 -20.40
CA PRO A 127 12.79 3.71 -20.65
C PRO A 127 12.43 3.67 -22.13
N PRO A 128 11.16 3.49 -22.51
CA PRO A 128 10.75 3.55 -23.91
C PRO A 128 11.18 4.85 -24.61
N VAL A 129 11.50 4.78 -25.91
CA VAL A 129 12.06 5.90 -26.70
C VAL A 129 11.24 7.19 -26.59
N TYR A 130 9.92 7.09 -26.44
CA TYR A 130 9.07 8.28 -26.27
C TYR A 130 9.24 8.94 -24.88
N VAL A 131 9.50 8.16 -23.82
CA VAL A 131 9.78 8.66 -22.47
C VAL A 131 11.14 9.34 -22.41
N GLN A 132 12.15 8.73 -23.05
CA GLN A 132 13.50 9.30 -23.16
C GLN A 132 13.49 10.70 -23.77
N LYS A 133 12.62 10.94 -24.77
CA LYS A 133 12.47 12.24 -25.44
C LYS A 133 11.77 13.28 -24.58
N CYS A 134 10.81 12.87 -23.75
CA CYS A 134 10.02 13.78 -22.93
C CYS A 134 10.74 14.18 -21.64
N ILE A 135 11.54 13.26 -21.07
CA ILE A 135 12.20 13.48 -19.78
C ILE A 135 13.63 12.93 -19.81
N PRO A 136 14.58 13.63 -20.47
CA PRO A 136 15.97 13.20 -20.55
C PRO A 136 16.64 13.04 -19.18
N SER A 137 16.17 13.79 -18.17
CA SER A 137 16.68 13.73 -16.80
C SER A 137 16.40 12.41 -16.07
N LEU A 138 15.37 11.63 -16.46
CA LEU A 138 15.11 10.31 -15.88
C LEU A 138 16.20 9.30 -16.26
N CYS A 139 16.84 9.46 -17.42
CA CYS A 139 17.89 8.56 -17.90
C CYS A 139 19.22 8.74 -17.13
N ASN A 140 19.36 9.83 -16.38
CA ASN A 140 20.50 10.09 -15.49
C ASN A 140 20.23 9.74 -14.03
N ILE A 141 19.03 9.24 -13.70
CA ILE A 141 18.78 8.66 -12.39
C ILE A 141 19.50 7.32 -12.38
N LYS A 142 20.77 7.34 -11.99
CA LYS A 142 21.49 6.16 -11.56
C LYS A 142 20.58 5.44 -10.57
N SER A 143 20.14 4.25 -11.00
CA SER A 143 19.53 3.19 -10.20
C SER A 143 18.84 3.62 -8.90
N PHE A 144 17.52 3.44 -8.84
CA PHE A 144 16.77 3.37 -7.58
C PHE A 144 17.33 2.34 -6.57
N ASN A 145 18.29 1.50 -6.97
CA ASN A 145 19.07 0.56 -6.14
C ASN A 145 20.38 1.13 -5.57
N GLU A 146 20.83 2.33 -5.97
CA GLU A 146 21.94 3.04 -5.30
C GLU A 146 21.48 3.75 -4.02
N MET A 147 20.26 3.47 -3.55
CA MET A 147 19.92 3.77 -2.16
C MET A 147 20.60 2.73 -1.25
N ASN A 148 21.77 3.13 -0.74
CA ASN A 148 22.23 2.82 0.61
C ASN A 148 22.95 1.48 0.84
N VAL A 149 23.91 1.10 -0.01
CA VAL A 149 24.89 0.06 0.34
C VAL A 149 26.27 0.69 0.35
N LEU A 150 26.99 0.59 1.48
CA LEU A 150 28.39 1.00 1.57
C LEU A 150 29.20 0.19 0.56
N THR A 151 30.07 0.87 -0.17
CA THR A 151 31.07 0.23 -1.01
C THR A 151 32.04 -0.58 -0.14
N GLN A 152 32.66 -1.62 -0.71
CA GLN A 152 33.67 -2.40 0.01
C GLN A 152 34.80 -1.51 0.53
N HIS A 153 35.19 -0.51 -0.26
CA HIS A 153 36.20 0.48 0.11
C HIS A 153 35.80 1.28 1.36
N GLU A 154 34.55 1.74 1.44
CA GLU A 154 34.06 2.45 2.64
C GLU A 154 34.02 1.55 3.87
N ILE A 155 33.71 0.26 3.71
CA ILE A 155 33.77 -0.73 4.80
C ILE A 155 35.22 -0.91 5.27
N ASP A 156 36.17 -1.01 4.35
CA ASP A 156 37.59 -1.17 4.69
C ASP A 156 38.13 0.09 5.38
N CYS A 157 37.76 1.29 4.93
CA CYS A 157 38.08 2.55 5.60
C CYS A 157 37.48 2.62 7.01
N PHE A 158 36.23 2.17 7.17
CA PHE A 158 35.56 2.11 8.47
C PHE A 158 36.30 1.18 9.44
N ILE A 159 36.67 -0.01 8.99
CA ILE A 159 37.42 -0.98 9.81
C ILE A 159 38.75 -0.37 10.23
N GLN A 160 39.53 0.18 9.30
CA GLN A 160 40.81 0.81 9.59
C GLN A 160 40.69 2.00 10.56
N ALA A 161 39.67 2.84 10.39
CA ALA A 161 39.40 3.94 11.32
C ALA A 161 39.00 3.45 12.71
N SER A 162 38.19 2.39 12.78
CA SER A 162 37.78 1.77 14.05
C SER A 162 38.96 1.16 14.80
N GLU A 163 39.90 0.55 14.08
CA GLU A 163 41.13 0.02 14.66
C GLU A 163 41.94 1.15 15.27
N LYS A 164 42.17 2.27 14.58
CA LYS A 164 42.93 3.41 15.12
C LYS A 164 42.37 3.99 16.44
N LEU A 165 41.09 3.79 16.75
CA LEU A 165 40.41 4.35 17.93
C LEU A 165 40.34 3.38 19.13
N TYR A 166 41.48 2.95 19.66
CA TYR A 166 41.58 1.92 20.72
C TYR A 166 41.11 2.35 22.14
N SER A 167 40.80 3.63 22.38
CA SER A 167 40.42 4.09 23.73
C SER A 167 39.04 3.59 24.12
N GLU A 168 38.88 3.11 25.36
CA GLU A 168 37.58 2.72 25.91
C GLU A 168 36.53 3.83 25.79
N GLN A 169 36.96 5.09 25.87
CA GLN A 169 36.05 6.22 25.73
C GLN A 169 35.43 6.29 24.32
N HIS A 170 36.21 6.01 23.28
CA HIS A 170 35.71 5.99 21.90
C HIS A 170 34.76 4.82 21.69
N HIS A 171 35.09 3.64 22.20
CA HIS A 171 34.18 2.48 22.16
C HIS A 171 32.84 2.78 22.85
N ARG A 172 32.85 3.38 24.05
CA ARG A 172 31.61 3.78 24.75
C ARG A 172 30.79 4.79 23.95
N ASN A 173 31.43 5.79 23.36
CA ASN A 173 30.73 6.78 22.54
C ASN A 173 30.12 6.17 21.28
N MET A 174 30.82 5.27 20.60
CA MET A 174 30.28 4.53 19.44
C MET A 174 29.10 3.65 19.84
N LEU A 175 29.16 2.96 20.99
CA LEU A 175 28.04 2.18 21.52
C LEU A 175 26.83 3.06 21.86
N ASN A 176 27.05 4.26 22.40
CA ASN A 176 25.97 5.22 22.64
C ASN A 176 25.29 5.64 21.33
N ILE A 177 26.07 5.93 20.27
CA ILE A 177 25.51 6.26 18.95
C ILE A 177 24.65 5.09 18.43
N ILE A 178 25.12 3.85 18.56
CA ILE A 178 24.38 2.67 18.14
C ILE A 178 23.10 2.51 18.96
N HIS A 179 23.15 2.69 20.28
CA HIS A 179 21.99 2.57 21.15
C HIS A 179 20.94 3.65 20.88
N ASP A 180 21.37 4.89 20.63
CA ASP A 180 20.50 6.03 20.34
C ASP A 180 19.78 5.85 19.00
N GLU A 181 20.48 5.33 17.99
CA GLU A 181 19.88 5.08 16.68
C GLU A 181 19.06 3.79 16.66
N GLU A 182 19.56 2.72 17.26
CA GLU A 182 19.04 1.36 17.16
C GLU A 182 18.73 0.76 18.54
N PRO A 183 17.73 1.29 19.26
CA PRO A 183 17.42 0.88 20.64
C PRO A 183 16.96 -0.59 20.75
N ASN A 184 16.57 -1.20 19.63
CA ASN A 184 16.15 -2.60 19.58
C ASN A 184 17.31 -3.59 19.43
N LEU A 185 18.55 -3.11 19.25
CA LEU A 185 19.71 -3.96 19.11
C LEU A 185 20.16 -4.44 20.51
N GLU A 186 19.92 -5.71 20.83
CA GLU A 186 20.37 -6.29 22.10
C GLU A 186 21.90 -6.47 22.12
N ILE A 187 22.60 -5.52 22.74
CA ILE A 187 24.05 -5.60 22.95
C ILE A 187 24.32 -6.37 24.25
N LYS A 188 24.76 -7.62 24.15
CA LYS A 188 25.17 -8.42 25.31
C LYS A 188 26.53 -7.93 25.81
N GLN A 189 26.57 -7.56 27.09
CA GLN A 189 27.75 -7.00 27.76
C GLN A 189 28.80 -8.10 27.93
N ASP A 190 29.94 -7.90 27.25
CA ASP A 190 31.30 -8.34 27.61
C ASP A 190 32.16 -8.50 26.36
N ASN A 191 31.57 -8.81 25.20
CA ASN A 191 32.24 -8.84 23.89
C ASN A 191 31.25 -8.48 22.78
N VAL A 192 31.21 -7.21 22.39
CA VAL A 192 30.30 -6.73 21.34
C VAL A 192 30.90 -7.05 19.97
N ILE A 193 30.48 -8.16 19.39
CA ILE A 193 30.74 -8.46 17.97
C ILE A 193 29.65 -7.75 17.17
N LEU A 194 30.02 -6.66 16.51
CA LEU A 194 29.12 -5.88 15.69
C LEU A 194 29.26 -6.27 14.22
N ASP A 195 28.17 -6.75 13.64
CA ASP A 195 28.08 -6.98 12.20
C ASP A 195 27.66 -5.68 11.52
N ILE A 196 28.59 -5.04 10.81
CA ILE A 196 28.38 -3.76 10.12
C ILE A 196 27.24 -3.86 9.11
N ASN A 197 27.04 -5.04 8.49
CA ASN A 197 25.99 -5.25 7.50
C ASN A 197 24.58 -5.27 8.10
N ARG A 198 24.47 -5.38 9.44
CA ARG A 198 23.19 -5.38 10.15
C ARG A 198 22.79 -4.00 10.66
N LEU A 199 23.71 -3.03 10.65
CA LEU A 199 23.41 -1.66 11.02
C LEU A 199 22.69 -0.94 9.88
N ARG A 200 21.77 -0.04 10.23
CA ARG A 200 21.20 0.91 9.27
C ARG A 200 22.26 1.91 8.85
N LEU A 201 22.19 2.33 7.59
CA LEU A 201 23.18 3.24 7.01
C LEU A 201 23.27 4.59 7.75
N THR A 202 22.15 5.09 8.30
CA THR A 202 22.13 6.31 9.11
C THR A 202 23.04 6.18 10.34
N THR A 203 23.01 5.03 10.99
CA THR A 203 23.86 4.69 12.13
C THR A 203 25.32 4.66 11.70
N ILE A 204 25.62 4.04 10.55
CA ILE A 204 27.00 3.95 10.04
C ILE A 204 27.56 5.33 9.68
N TYR A 205 26.80 6.21 9.04
CA TYR A 205 27.28 7.56 8.75
C TYR A 205 27.56 8.39 10.01
N LYS A 206 26.72 8.27 11.05
CA LYS A 206 26.99 8.91 12.34
C LYS A 206 28.25 8.38 13.00
N LEU A 207 28.50 7.07 12.90
CA LEU A 207 29.75 6.47 13.37
C LEU A 207 30.95 6.99 12.57
N ILE A 208 30.86 7.09 11.24
CA ILE A 208 31.92 7.64 10.39
C ILE A 208 32.22 9.10 10.75
N GLU A 209 31.19 9.93 10.91
CA GLU A 209 31.32 11.34 11.31
C GLU A 209 32.03 11.45 12.66
N TYR A 210 31.60 10.64 13.64
CA TYR A 210 32.26 10.56 14.94
C TYR A 210 33.73 10.14 14.83
N MET A 211 34.04 9.12 14.02
CA MET A 211 35.41 8.63 13.82
C MET A 211 36.30 9.70 13.19
N LYS A 212 35.79 10.44 12.19
CA LYS A 212 36.51 11.56 11.56
C LYS A 212 36.88 12.62 12.59
N ASP A 213 35.92 13.08 13.38
CA ASP A 213 36.14 14.07 14.44
C ASP A 213 37.10 13.58 15.53
N ALA A 214 37.01 12.30 15.89
CA ALA A 214 37.85 11.71 16.92
C ALA A 214 39.31 11.57 16.46
N LEU A 215 39.53 11.12 15.21
CA LEU A 215 40.86 11.00 14.62
C LEU A 215 41.50 12.38 14.43
N GLU A 216 40.74 13.37 13.97
CA GLU A 216 41.25 14.74 13.80
C GLU A 216 41.70 15.33 15.14
N LYS A 217 40.97 15.09 16.23
CA LYS A 217 41.38 15.49 17.59
C LYS A 217 42.64 14.78 18.09
N GLN A 218 42.93 13.60 17.58
CA GLN A 218 44.17 12.85 17.87
C GLN A 218 45.34 13.25 16.94
N GLY A 219 45.09 14.08 15.92
CA GLY A 219 46.08 14.45 14.91
C GLY A 219 46.29 13.39 13.82
N ASP A 220 45.33 12.46 13.66
CA ASP A 220 45.29 11.47 12.57
C ASP A 220 44.14 11.81 11.61
N HIS A 221 44.11 11.14 10.45
CA HIS A 221 43.09 11.31 9.43
C HIS A 221 42.32 10.01 9.16
N TYR A 222 41.06 10.18 8.77
CA TYR A 222 40.22 9.08 8.34
C TYR A 222 40.74 8.50 7.00
N PRO A 223 40.79 7.18 6.83
CA PRO A 223 41.30 6.56 5.60
C PRO A 223 40.44 6.91 4.36
N GLU A 224 41.08 7.18 3.23
CA GLU A 224 40.46 7.52 1.94
C GLU A 224 40.86 6.56 0.81
#